data_AF-A0A6N9L8Q9-F1
#
_entry.id   AF-A0A6N9L8Q9-F1
#
_cell.length_a   1.000
_cell.length_b   1.000
_cell.length_c   1.000
_cell.angle_alpha   90.00
_cell.angle_beta   90.00
_cell.angle_gamma   90.00
#
_symmetry.space_group_name_H-M   'P 1'
#
loop_
_entity.id
_entity.type
_entity.pdbx_description
1 polymer ?
#
loop_
_entity_poly.entity_id
_entity_poly.type
_entity_poly.pdbx_seq_one_letter_code
_entity_poly.pdbx_strand_id
1 'polypeptide(L)'
;MVHIRKDKVSFRAQLDVVFPGYDTLFDDLYSPVSLTIIEKYPHPEMLQKKKINTVSKVIQSKTCHRQAASDTMADKAIEYSKTIYSGCDKDDIEVLILQRLIKKLKEDMAEAERTIGEMIKLAQELPDFSIIKSIPGIGDNLAARIIAELGDMTRFKKKNELVAFAGLDPRISESGKNDGDHMHITKKGNKRLRCLLYLAVTCSIRLKRDDNSIKDFYIKKKQQSNPMCSKAAKTACASKLVRIIYSMCKTGELYQYNK
;
A
#
# COMPACT_ATOMS: atom_id res chain seq x y z
N MET A 1 -2.89 0.72 12.11
CA MET A 1 -2.37 1.58 11.00
C MET A 1 -2.41 3.09 11.28
N VAL A 2 -3.34 3.65 12.06
CA VAL A 2 -3.32 5.10 12.41
C VAL A 2 -2.08 5.45 13.25
N HIS A 3 -1.66 4.55 14.14
CA HIS A 3 -0.47 4.71 14.99
C HIS A 3 0.81 4.85 14.14
N ILE A 4 1.13 3.88 13.28
CA ILE A 4 2.27 3.96 12.34
C ILE A 4 2.32 5.27 11.57
N ARG A 5 1.18 5.79 11.12
CA ARG A 5 1.16 7.10 10.42
C ARG A 5 1.60 8.24 11.34
N LYS A 6 1.13 8.27 12.58
CA LYS A 6 1.57 9.26 13.58
C LYS A 6 3.06 9.08 13.88
N ASP A 7 3.51 7.85 14.10
CA ASP A 7 4.92 7.55 14.39
C ASP A 7 5.84 7.99 13.24
N LYS A 8 5.41 7.77 11.99
CA LYS A 8 6.10 8.27 10.79
C LYS A 8 6.17 9.79 10.71
N VAL A 9 5.12 10.49 11.12
CA VAL A 9 5.10 11.97 11.16
C VAL A 9 6.05 12.49 12.23
N SER A 10 5.97 11.94 13.45
CA SER A 10 6.87 12.32 14.54
C SER A 10 8.33 12.00 14.22
N PHE A 11 8.60 10.84 13.62
CA PHE A 11 9.94 10.46 13.17
C PHE A 11 10.49 11.44 12.13
N ARG A 12 9.70 11.80 11.11
CA ARG A 12 10.11 12.78 10.10
C ARG A 12 10.40 14.15 10.70
N ALA A 13 9.51 14.65 11.57
CA ALA A 13 9.73 15.94 12.22
C ALA A 13 11.03 15.95 13.04
N GLN A 14 11.33 14.87 13.76
CA GLN A 14 12.58 14.76 14.51
C GLN A 14 13.80 14.62 13.58
N LEU A 15 13.66 13.88 12.49
CA LEU A 15 14.70 13.72 11.49
C LEU A 15 15.04 15.06 10.83
N ASP A 16 14.06 15.91 10.56
CA ASP A 16 14.28 17.23 9.97
C ASP A 16 15.05 18.18 10.89
N VAL A 17 14.99 17.97 12.22
CA VAL A 17 15.79 18.71 13.20
C VAL A 17 17.23 18.19 13.22
N VAL A 18 17.40 16.87 13.32
CA VAL A 18 18.71 16.23 13.57
C VAL A 18 19.52 16.02 12.28
N PHE A 19 18.87 15.67 11.18
CA PHE A 19 19.49 15.38 9.89
C PHE A 19 18.62 15.93 8.75
N PRO A 20 18.59 17.27 8.58
CA PRO A 20 17.69 17.91 7.63
C PRO A 20 17.89 17.41 6.20
N GLY A 21 16.80 17.15 5.48
CA GLY A 21 16.81 16.76 4.06
C GLY A 21 17.27 15.33 3.77
N TYR A 22 17.49 14.51 4.80
CA TYR A 22 17.88 13.09 4.64
C TYR A 22 16.86 12.27 3.83
N ASP A 23 15.58 12.65 3.85
CA ASP A 23 14.53 11.99 3.09
C ASP A 23 14.71 12.05 1.56
N THR A 24 15.50 13.01 1.06
CA THR A 24 15.86 13.13 -0.36
C THR A 24 17.01 12.20 -0.79
N LEU A 25 17.70 11.60 0.18
CA LEU A 25 18.89 10.78 -0.06
C LEU A 25 18.55 9.45 -0.75
N PHE A 26 17.39 8.87 -0.45
CA PHE A 26 16.95 7.59 -1.00
C PHE A 26 15.51 7.71 -1.52
N ASP A 27 15.14 6.86 -2.48
CA ASP A 27 13.78 6.85 -3.04
C ASP A 27 12.71 6.55 -1.97
N ASP A 28 13.08 5.77 -0.94
CA ASP A 28 12.24 5.49 0.22
C ASP A 28 13.01 5.67 1.52
N LEU A 29 12.59 6.67 2.30
CA LEU A 29 13.08 6.94 3.66
C LEU A 29 12.89 5.75 4.60
N TYR A 30 11.84 4.95 4.41
CA TYR A 30 11.53 3.80 5.26
C TYR A 30 12.17 2.50 4.76
N SER A 31 13.05 2.57 3.77
CA SER A 31 13.79 1.42 3.28
C SER A 31 14.68 0.83 4.38
N PRO A 32 14.95 -0.49 4.35
CA PRO A 32 15.85 -1.14 5.32
C PRO A 32 17.24 -0.50 5.37
N VAL A 33 17.75 -0.02 4.22
CA VAL A 33 19.04 0.67 4.11
C VAL A 33 19.02 1.99 4.88
N SER A 34 18.07 2.87 4.54
CA SER A 34 17.90 4.18 5.16
C SER A 34 17.75 4.06 6.69
N LEU A 35 16.82 3.21 7.15
CA LEU A 35 16.60 3.00 8.58
C LEU A 35 17.84 2.45 9.30
N THR A 36 18.62 1.58 8.65
CA THR A 36 19.86 1.02 9.23
C THR A 36 20.94 2.10 9.40
N ILE A 37 21.06 3.01 8.44
CA ILE A 37 22.03 4.10 8.51
C ILE A 37 21.67 5.06 9.64
N ILE A 38 20.42 5.56 9.69
CA ILE A 38 20.00 6.50 10.75
C ILE A 38 20.04 5.84 12.13
N GLU A 39 19.70 4.54 12.23
CA GLU A 39 19.79 3.80 13.49
C GLU A 39 21.23 3.74 14.04
N LYS A 40 22.22 3.57 13.16
CA LYS A 40 23.62 3.47 13.58
C LYS A 40 24.32 4.83 13.69
N TYR A 41 23.94 5.77 12.83
CA TYR A 41 24.54 7.09 12.68
C TYR A 41 23.43 8.15 12.56
N PRO A 42 22.74 8.47 13.68
CA PRO A 42 21.59 9.37 13.67
C PRO A 42 21.95 10.83 13.33
N HIS A 43 23.19 11.25 13.59
CA HIS A 43 23.65 12.62 13.39
C HIS A 43 24.70 12.71 12.26
N PRO A 44 24.70 13.75 11.41
CA PRO A 44 25.61 13.87 10.26
C PRO A 44 27.09 13.76 10.63
N GLU A 45 27.54 14.36 11.73
CA GLU A 45 28.94 14.25 12.19
C GLU A 45 29.41 12.81 12.44
N MET A 46 28.48 11.91 12.80
CA MET A 46 28.80 10.50 13.03
C MET A 46 29.12 9.77 11.72
N LEU A 47 28.61 10.26 10.58
CA LEU A 47 28.92 9.74 9.25
C LEU A 47 30.15 10.39 8.64
N GLN A 48 30.33 11.70 8.82
CA GLN A 48 31.42 12.48 8.18
C GLN A 48 32.81 11.86 8.41
N LYS A 49 33.05 11.31 9.61
CA LYS A 49 34.36 10.76 10.03
C LYS A 49 34.54 9.28 9.68
N LYS A 50 33.57 8.63 9.03
CA LYS A 50 33.61 7.18 8.76
C LYS A 50 34.13 6.87 7.36
N LYS A 51 34.79 5.72 7.25
CA LYS A 51 35.22 5.16 5.97
C LYS A 51 34.05 4.44 5.30
N ILE A 52 34.01 4.51 3.98
CA ILE A 52 33.00 3.91 3.10
C ILE A 52 32.79 2.43 3.45
N ASN A 53 33.89 1.67 3.52
CA ASN A 53 33.87 0.24 3.88
C ASN A 53 33.19 -0.05 5.22
N THR A 54 33.25 0.87 6.18
CA THR A 54 32.62 0.68 7.50
C THR A 54 31.11 0.83 7.41
N VAL A 55 30.66 1.87 6.71
CA VAL A 55 29.21 2.12 6.51
C VAL A 55 28.61 1.05 5.62
N SER A 56 29.32 0.65 4.56
CA SER A 56 28.91 -0.44 3.67
C SER A 56 28.72 -1.77 4.40
N LYS A 57 29.64 -2.15 5.29
CA LYS A 57 29.48 -3.35 6.15
C LYS A 57 28.25 -3.28 7.04
N VAL A 58 27.93 -2.10 7.59
CA VAL A 58 26.71 -1.91 8.40
C VAL A 58 25.46 -2.14 7.54
N ILE A 59 25.43 -1.59 6.32
CA ILE A 59 24.32 -1.80 5.37
C ILE A 59 24.19 -3.29 5.05
N GLN A 60 25.27 -3.98 4.70
CA GLN A 60 25.24 -5.41 4.38
C GLN A 60 24.82 -6.30 5.55
N SER A 61 25.16 -5.93 6.78
CA SER A 61 24.79 -6.73 7.94
C SER A 61 23.28 -6.83 8.14
N LYS A 62 22.52 -5.82 7.70
CA LYS A 62 21.06 -5.76 7.85
C LYS A 62 20.30 -5.84 6.52
N THR A 63 21.00 -5.91 5.38
CA THR A 63 20.39 -5.91 4.05
C THR A 63 21.10 -6.88 3.12
N CYS A 64 20.36 -7.48 2.18
CA CYS A 64 20.91 -8.46 1.23
C CYS A 64 21.58 -7.81 0.00
N HIS A 65 22.07 -6.57 0.11
CA HIS A 65 22.68 -5.86 -1.02
C HIS A 65 24.10 -6.34 -1.30
N ARG A 66 24.49 -6.32 -2.59
CA ARG A 66 25.88 -6.57 -3.00
C ARG A 66 26.80 -5.47 -2.49
N GLN A 67 28.09 -5.79 -2.34
CA GLN A 67 29.14 -4.86 -1.90
C GLN A 67 29.14 -3.56 -2.69
N ALA A 68 29.24 -3.64 -4.03
CA ALA A 68 29.31 -2.45 -4.88
C ALA A 68 28.11 -1.50 -4.70
N ALA A 69 26.89 -2.04 -4.57
CA ALA A 69 25.69 -1.23 -4.33
C ALA A 69 25.70 -0.59 -2.93
N SER A 70 26.19 -1.32 -1.93
CA SER A 70 26.31 -0.84 -0.55
C SER A 70 27.36 0.26 -0.43
N ASP A 71 28.45 0.17 -1.19
CA ASP A 71 29.49 1.19 -1.26
C ASP A 71 28.95 2.48 -1.88
N THR A 72 28.24 2.41 -3.01
CA THR A 72 27.60 3.59 -3.63
C THR A 72 26.61 4.28 -2.68
N MET A 73 25.80 3.51 -1.94
CA MET A 73 24.86 4.06 -0.95
C MET A 73 25.58 4.70 0.24
N ALA A 74 26.67 4.08 0.70
CA ALA A 74 27.52 4.61 1.77
C ALA A 74 28.21 5.90 1.35
N ASP A 75 28.74 5.97 0.13
CA ASP A 75 29.35 7.16 -0.46
C ASP A 75 28.36 8.31 -0.50
N LYS A 76 27.16 8.06 -1.03
CA LYS A 76 26.08 9.05 -1.10
C LYS A 76 25.74 9.62 0.28
N ALA A 77 25.62 8.75 1.30
CA ALA A 77 25.29 9.17 2.65
C ALA A 77 26.42 9.97 3.31
N ILE A 78 27.68 9.57 3.12
CA ILE A 78 28.85 10.28 3.66
C ILE A 78 29.01 11.64 2.97
N GLU A 79 28.90 11.69 1.65
CA GLU A 79 28.97 12.94 0.88
C GLU A 79 27.88 13.92 1.34
N TYR A 80 26.63 13.45 1.43
CA TYR A 80 25.52 14.24 1.91
C TYR A 80 25.74 14.77 3.33
N SER A 81 26.29 13.93 4.22
CA SER A 81 26.58 14.33 5.60
C SER A 81 27.59 15.48 5.72
N LYS A 82 28.46 15.67 4.72
CA LYS A 82 29.44 16.77 4.69
C LYS A 82 28.84 18.09 4.21
N THR A 83 27.76 18.03 3.44
CA THR A 83 27.10 19.22 2.90
C THR A 83 26.12 19.85 3.89
N ILE A 84 25.55 19.04 4.79
CA ILE A 84 24.49 19.46 5.71
C ILE A 84 25.05 19.94 7.06
N TYR A 85 24.31 20.84 7.71
CA TYR A 85 24.49 21.20 9.11
C TYR A 85 23.25 20.78 9.90
N SER A 86 23.45 20.19 11.08
CA SER A 86 22.34 19.77 11.94
C SER A 86 21.77 20.95 12.73
N GLY A 87 20.49 20.87 13.11
CA GLY A 87 19.87 21.82 14.03
C GLY A 87 20.21 21.60 15.51
N CYS A 88 20.90 20.50 15.84
CA CYS A 88 21.28 20.15 17.21
C CYS A 88 22.70 19.58 17.27
N ASP A 89 23.26 19.45 18.48
CA ASP A 89 24.54 18.77 18.68
C ASP A 89 24.39 17.24 18.66
N LYS A 90 25.49 16.53 18.41
CA LYS A 90 25.50 15.05 18.34
C LYS A 90 25.08 14.35 19.65
N ASP A 91 25.26 15.02 20.79
CA ASP A 91 25.02 14.51 22.14
C ASP A 91 23.72 15.08 22.74
N ASP A 92 22.96 15.84 21.94
CA ASP A 92 21.71 16.47 22.37
C ASP A 92 20.59 15.44 22.57
N ILE A 93 19.59 15.82 23.36
CA ILE A 93 18.39 15.03 23.64
C ILE A 93 17.67 14.66 22.34
N GLU A 94 17.79 15.51 21.33
CA GLU A 94 17.06 15.40 20.06
C GLU A 94 17.55 14.18 19.26
N VAL A 95 18.83 13.85 19.37
CA VAL A 95 19.43 12.65 18.80
C VAL A 95 18.93 11.40 19.53
N LEU A 96 18.79 11.46 20.86
CA LEU A 96 18.25 10.36 21.67
C LEU A 96 16.77 10.10 21.38
N ILE A 97 15.98 11.16 21.19
CA ILE A 97 14.57 11.06 20.79
C ILE A 97 14.48 10.40 19.41
N LEU A 98 15.31 10.82 18.45
CA LEU A 98 15.34 10.23 17.11
C LEU A 98 15.63 8.71 17.15
N GLN A 99 16.65 8.30 17.91
CA GLN A 99 16.97 6.88 18.09
C GLN A 99 15.80 6.08 18.67
N ARG A 100 15.10 6.64 19.67
CA ARG A 100 13.92 6.01 20.26
C ARG A 100 12.79 5.87 19.25
N LEU A 101 12.53 6.91 18.45
CA LEU A 101 11.50 6.91 17.42
C LEU A 101 11.80 5.89 16.31
N ILE A 102 13.06 5.75 15.88
CA ILE A 102 13.46 4.74 14.89
C ILE A 102 13.22 3.34 15.41
N LYS A 103 13.64 3.07 16.65
CA LYS A 103 13.45 1.75 17.27
C LYS A 103 11.96 1.39 17.32
N LYS A 104 11.13 2.31 17.82
CA LYS A 104 9.68 2.14 17.89
C LYS A 104 9.07 1.92 16.50
N LEU A 105 9.44 2.75 15.52
CA LEU A 105 8.92 2.65 14.15
C LEU A 105 9.24 1.28 13.53
N LYS A 106 10.44 0.75 13.76
CA LYS A 106 10.82 -0.59 13.28
C LYS A 106 10.03 -1.69 13.96
N GLU A 107 9.81 -1.59 15.27
CA GLU A 107 8.97 -2.52 16.03
C GLU A 107 7.53 -2.52 15.51
N ASP A 108 6.93 -1.34 15.33
CA ASP A 108 5.57 -1.17 14.79
C ASP A 108 5.44 -1.70 13.35
N MET A 109 6.47 -1.50 12.51
CA MET A 109 6.51 -2.05 11.15
C MET A 109 6.58 -3.59 11.16
N ALA A 110 7.46 -4.16 11.98
CA ALA A 110 7.58 -5.61 12.11
C ALA A 110 6.32 -6.26 12.70
N GLU A 111 5.66 -5.61 13.66
CA GLU A 111 4.38 -6.06 14.19
C GLU A 111 3.27 -6.03 13.13
N ALA A 112 3.22 -4.97 12.32
CA ALA A 112 2.26 -4.88 11.22
C ALA A 112 2.48 -6.00 10.19
N GLU A 113 3.73 -6.30 9.83
CA GLU A 113 4.06 -7.40 8.92
C GLU A 113 3.68 -8.76 9.50
N ARG A 114 3.97 -9.01 10.78
CA ARG A 114 3.53 -10.24 11.49
C ARG A 114 2.02 -10.40 11.48
N THR A 115 1.29 -9.34 11.85
CA THR A 115 -0.18 -9.34 11.87
C THR A 115 -0.76 -9.62 10.48
N ILE A 116 -0.18 -9.04 9.43
CA ILE A 116 -0.59 -9.32 8.04
C ILE A 116 -0.32 -10.79 7.69
N GLY A 117 0.84 -11.32 8.08
CA GLY A 117 1.19 -12.72 7.85
C GLY A 117 0.21 -13.68 8.52
N GLU A 118 -0.14 -13.43 9.79
CA GLU A 118 -1.14 -14.20 10.53
C GLU A 118 -2.53 -14.12 9.90
N MET A 119 -2.96 -12.93 9.51
CA MET A 119 -4.23 -12.74 8.81
C MET A 119 -4.27 -13.49 7.47
N ILE A 120 -3.16 -13.55 6.73
CA ILE A 120 -3.06 -14.34 5.50
C ILE A 120 -3.18 -15.83 5.80
N LYS A 121 -2.48 -16.33 6.84
CA LYS A 121 -2.56 -17.74 7.24
C LYS A 121 -3.99 -18.15 7.60
N LEU A 122 -4.67 -17.35 8.43
CA LEU A 122 -6.06 -17.60 8.79
C LEU A 122 -6.99 -17.54 7.56
N ALA A 123 -6.74 -16.59 6.65
CA ALA A 123 -7.54 -16.47 5.45
C ALA A 123 -7.35 -17.68 4.50
N GLN A 124 -6.15 -18.27 4.43
CA GLN A 124 -5.85 -19.44 3.60
C GLN A 124 -6.67 -20.68 3.96
N GLU A 125 -7.18 -20.77 5.20
CA GLU A 125 -8.05 -21.85 5.65
C GLU A 125 -9.48 -21.74 5.09
N LEU A 126 -9.86 -20.55 4.59
CA LEU A 126 -11.19 -20.29 4.06
C LEU A 126 -11.30 -20.68 2.59
N PRO A 127 -12.41 -21.31 2.15
CA PRO A 127 -12.58 -21.73 0.75
C PRO A 127 -12.57 -20.55 -0.21
N ASP A 128 -13.04 -19.38 0.22
CA ASP A 128 -13.08 -18.15 -0.59
C ASP A 128 -11.69 -17.58 -0.93
N PHE A 129 -10.64 -17.98 -0.20
CA PHE A 129 -9.30 -17.43 -0.39
C PHE A 129 -8.68 -17.78 -1.73
N SER A 130 -8.69 -19.07 -2.09
CA SER A 130 -8.15 -19.53 -3.39
C SER A 130 -8.96 -18.94 -4.55
N ILE A 131 -10.29 -18.83 -4.38
CA ILE A 131 -11.23 -18.25 -5.33
C ILE A 131 -10.89 -16.76 -5.58
N ILE A 132 -10.84 -15.94 -4.53
CA ILE A 132 -10.58 -14.50 -4.67
C ILE A 132 -9.16 -14.23 -5.15
N LYS A 133 -8.17 -15.00 -4.67
CA LYS A 133 -6.77 -14.90 -5.10
C LYS A 133 -6.58 -15.22 -6.58
N SER A 134 -7.41 -16.09 -7.16
CA SER A 134 -7.28 -16.45 -8.59
C SER A 134 -7.54 -15.29 -9.56
N ILE A 135 -8.15 -14.20 -9.09
CA ILE A 135 -8.45 -13.02 -9.90
C ILE A 135 -7.15 -12.24 -10.20
N PRO A 136 -6.86 -11.91 -11.48
CA PRO A 136 -5.71 -11.11 -11.86
C PRO A 136 -5.66 -9.77 -11.13
N GLY A 137 -4.55 -9.52 -10.43
CA GLY A 137 -4.32 -8.29 -9.65
C GLY A 137 -4.63 -8.41 -8.17
N ILE A 138 -5.09 -9.58 -7.71
CA ILE A 138 -5.29 -9.89 -6.29
C ILE A 138 -4.19 -10.86 -5.83
N GLY A 139 -3.36 -10.42 -4.89
CA GLY A 139 -2.39 -11.27 -4.19
C GLY A 139 -2.85 -11.65 -2.79
N ASP A 140 -2.07 -12.44 -2.06
CA ASP A 140 -2.42 -13.00 -0.74
C ASP A 140 -2.91 -11.95 0.26
N ASN A 141 -2.15 -10.86 0.41
CA ASN A 141 -2.51 -9.76 1.32
C ASN A 141 -3.84 -9.11 0.93
N LEU A 142 -4.07 -8.92 -0.37
CA LEU A 142 -5.30 -8.27 -0.85
C LEU A 142 -6.50 -9.20 -0.72
N ALA A 143 -6.35 -10.49 -1.03
CA ALA A 143 -7.36 -11.51 -0.84
C ALA A 143 -7.77 -11.62 0.63
N ALA A 144 -6.80 -11.76 1.55
CA ALA A 144 -7.05 -11.86 2.98
C ALA A 144 -7.82 -10.63 3.52
N ARG A 145 -7.43 -9.42 3.11
CA ARG A 145 -8.12 -8.18 3.53
C ARG A 145 -9.51 -8.06 2.92
N ILE A 146 -9.71 -8.46 1.67
CA ILE A 146 -11.02 -8.45 1.03
C ILE A 146 -11.97 -9.39 1.78
N ILE A 147 -11.51 -10.61 2.10
CA ILE A 147 -12.29 -11.59 2.87
C ILE A 147 -12.61 -11.06 4.27
N ALA A 148 -11.62 -10.47 4.96
CA ALA A 148 -11.83 -9.89 6.28
C ALA A 148 -12.89 -8.77 6.29
N GLU A 149 -12.95 -7.95 5.25
CA GLU A 149 -13.92 -6.85 5.14
C GLU A 149 -15.30 -7.30 4.62
N LEU A 150 -15.36 -8.40 3.86
CA LEU A 150 -16.61 -9.02 3.40
C LEU A 150 -17.28 -9.83 4.52
N GLY A 151 -16.47 -10.54 5.32
CA GLY A 151 -16.93 -11.54 6.28
C GLY A 151 -17.64 -12.70 5.57
N ASP A 152 -18.62 -13.29 6.25
CA ASP A 152 -19.43 -14.37 5.69
C ASP A 152 -20.22 -13.93 4.44
N MET A 153 -19.92 -14.52 3.29
CA MET A 153 -20.54 -14.22 2.00
C MET A 153 -22.02 -14.64 1.95
N THR A 154 -22.45 -15.60 2.77
CA THR A 154 -23.83 -16.11 2.76
C THR A 154 -24.87 -15.07 3.18
N ARG A 155 -24.43 -13.98 3.84
CA ARG A 155 -25.30 -12.86 4.24
C ARG A 155 -25.89 -12.09 3.04
N PHE A 156 -25.27 -12.21 1.86
CA PHE A 156 -25.70 -11.50 0.65
C PHE A 156 -26.52 -12.46 -0.23
N LYS A 157 -27.80 -12.14 -0.44
CA LYS A 157 -28.70 -12.93 -1.31
C LYS A 157 -28.54 -12.56 -2.78
N LYS A 158 -28.17 -11.30 -3.06
CA LYS A 158 -28.04 -10.74 -4.41
C LYS A 158 -26.70 -10.00 -4.57
N LYS A 159 -26.10 -10.10 -5.76
CA LYS A 159 -24.86 -9.37 -6.12
C LYS A 159 -24.94 -7.86 -5.90
N ASN A 160 -26.12 -7.27 -6.06
CA ASN A 160 -26.34 -5.83 -5.87
C ASN A 160 -26.27 -5.42 -4.39
N GLU A 161 -26.64 -6.30 -3.46
CA GLU A 161 -26.49 -6.06 -2.02
C GLU A 161 -25.00 -5.94 -1.67
N LEU A 162 -24.15 -6.77 -2.28
CA LEU A 162 -22.71 -6.69 -2.08
C LEU A 162 -22.10 -5.40 -2.66
N VAL A 163 -22.53 -4.93 -3.85
CA VAL A 163 -22.02 -3.64 -4.36
C VAL A 163 -22.51 -2.45 -3.55
N ALA A 164 -23.74 -2.50 -3.03
CA ALA A 164 -24.27 -1.50 -2.11
C ALA A 164 -23.52 -1.52 -0.76
N PHE A 165 -23.20 -2.72 -0.23
CA PHE A 165 -22.36 -2.89 0.95
C PHE A 165 -20.96 -2.30 0.75
N ALA A 166 -20.37 -2.42 -0.44
CA ALA A 166 -19.12 -1.73 -0.79
C ALA A 166 -19.30 -0.22 -1.05
N GLY A 167 -20.54 0.29 -1.15
CA GLY A 167 -20.84 1.69 -1.48
C GLY A 167 -20.40 2.10 -2.89
N LEU A 168 -20.45 1.13 -3.82
CA LEU A 168 -20.09 1.27 -5.24
C LEU A 168 -21.33 1.38 -6.14
N ASP A 169 -22.52 1.38 -5.55
CA ASP A 169 -23.78 1.63 -6.24
C ASP A 169 -23.90 3.10 -6.67
N PRO A 170 -24.48 3.38 -7.85
CA PRO A 170 -24.71 4.74 -8.30
C PRO A 170 -25.76 5.41 -7.41
N ARG A 171 -25.57 6.68 -7.09
CA ARG A 171 -26.60 7.48 -6.43
C ARG A 171 -27.71 7.78 -7.44
N ILE A 172 -28.93 7.40 -7.08
CA ILE A 172 -30.15 7.79 -7.79
C ILE A 172 -30.62 9.11 -7.19
N SER A 173 -30.93 10.09 -8.04
CA SER A 173 -31.50 11.38 -7.64
C SER A 173 -32.74 11.65 -8.47
N GLU A 174 -33.89 11.22 -7.95
CA GLU A 174 -35.19 11.52 -8.53
C GLU A 174 -35.71 12.82 -7.92
N SER A 175 -35.22 13.95 -8.43
CA SER A 175 -35.91 15.23 -8.28
C SER A 175 -36.67 15.44 -9.58
N GLY A 176 -38.00 15.55 -9.54
CA GLY A 176 -38.92 15.51 -10.71
C GLY A 176 -38.70 16.49 -11.87
N LYS A 177 -37.52 17.12 -12.00
CA LYS A 177 -37.02 17.84 -13.18
C LYS A 177 -35.87 17.13 -13.91
N ASN A 178 -35.20 16.16 -13.29
CA ASN A 178 -34.12 15.36 -13.88
C ASN A 178 -34.49 13.88 -13.76
N ASP A 179 -34.78 13.24 -14.89
CA ASP A 179 -35.06 11.82 -14.95
C ASP A 179 -33.78 11.00 -14.79
N GLY A 180 -33.69 10.23 -13.70
CA GLY A 180 -32.95 8.95 -13.69
C GLY A 180 -31.44 8.98 -13.93
N ASP A 181 -30.79 10.14 -14.00
CA ASP A 181 -29.35 10.21 -14.26
C ASP A 181 -28.56 9.49 -13.17
N HIS A 182 -27.79 8.48 -13.57
CA HIS A 182 -26.87 7.77 -12.69
C HIS A 182 -25.72 8.71 -12.30
N MET A 183 -25.84 9.26 -11.09
CA MET A 183 -24.89 10.22 -10.54
C MET A 183 -23.67 9.49 -9.92
N HIS A 184 -22.83 10.22 -9.20
CA HIS A 184 -21.69 9.65 -8.48
C HIS A 184 -22.07 8.46 -7.57
N ILE A 185 -21.11 7.59 -7.27
CA ILE A 185 -21.31 6.51 -6.29
C ILE A 185 -21.77 7.04 -4.92
N THR A 186 -22.57 6.25 -4.21
CA THR A 186 -23.14 6.66 -2.91
C THR A 186 -22.09 6.87 -1.82
N LYS A 187 -21.02 6.04 -1.82
CA LYS A 187 -19.99 5.97 -0.77
C LYS A 187 -20.51 5.65 0.64
N LYS A 188 -21.79 5.25 0.79
CA LYS A 188 -22.42 4.96 2.09
C LYS A 188 -21.99 3.61 2.70
N GLY A 189 -21.43 2.71 1.90
CA GLY A 189 -20.96 1.39 2.34
C GLY A 189 -19.53 1.38 2.92
N ASN A 190 -18.97 0.17 3.05
CA ASN A 190 -17.66 -0.10 3.61
C ASN A 190 -16.53 0.59 2.81
N LYS A 191 -16.00 1.67 3.38
CA LYS A 191 -14.90 2.47 2.79
C LYS A 191 -13.61 1.66 2.62
N ARG A 192 -13.31 0.71 3.51
CA ARG A 192 -12.10 -0.10 3.46
C ARG A 192 -12.19 -1.11 2.32
N LEU A 193 -13.27 -1.87 2.25
CA LEU A 193 -13.56 -2.78 1.14
C LEU A 193 -13.48 -2.06 -0.20
N ARG A 194 -14.13 -0.90 -0.33
CA ARG A 194 -14.07 -0.07 -1.54
C ARG A 194 -12.65 0.35 -1.93
N CYS A 195 -11.81 0.68 -0.96
CA CYS A 195 -10.41 1.01 -1.19
C CYS A 195 -9.62 -0.21 -1.70
N LEU A 196 -9.83 -1.37 -1.09
CA LEU A 196 -9.17 -2.62 -1.48
C LEU A 196 -9.56 -3.04 -2.90
N LEU A 197 -10.84 -2.95 -3.25
CA LEU A 197 -11.34 -3.24 -4.59
C LEU A 197 -10.77 -2.28 -5.65
N TYR A 198 -10.67 -0.99 -5.33
CA TYR A 198 -10.03 -0.02 -6.21
C TYR A 198 -8.54 -0.31 -6.42
N LEU A 199 -7.85 -0.75 -5.37
CA LEU A 199 -6.45 -1.18 -5.44
C LEU A 199 -6.32 -2.45 -6.30
N ALA A 200 -7.18 -3.45 -6.09
CA ALA A 200 -7.23 -4.69 -6.87
C ALA A 200 -7.37 -4.39 -8.36
N VAL A 201 -8.32 -3.53 -8.72
CA VAL A 201 -8.52 -3.06 -10.10
C VAL A 201 -7.28 -2.35 -10.64
N THR A 202 -6.64 -1.50 -9.84
CA THR A 202 -5.45 -0.76 -10.28
C THR A 202 -4.27 -1.69 -10.55
N CYS A 203 -4.07 -2.70 -9.68
CA CYS A 203 -3.07 -3.74 -9.90
C CYS A 203 -3.41 -4.57 -11.14
N SER A 204 -4.66 -5.00 -11.26
CA SER A 204 -5.19 -5.77 -12.38
C SER A 204 -4.96 -5.09 -13.73
N ILE A 205 -5.23 -3.79 -13.84
CA ILE A 205 -4.99 -3.00 -15.07
C ILE A 205 -3.50 -2.88 -15.40
N ARG A 206 -2.62 -2.79 -14.38
CA ARG A 206 -1.16 -2.67 -14.57
C ARG A 206 -0.48 -3.96 -15.00
N LEU A 207 -1.13 -5.12 -14.81
CA LEU A 207 -0.56 -6.40 -15.19
C LEU A 207 -0.46 -6.50 -16.72
N LYS A 208 0.70 -6.96 -17.20
CA LYS A 208 0.94 -7.33 -18.61
C LYS A 208 0.36 -8.72 -18.88
N ARG A 209 -0.94 -8.85 -18.66
CA ARG A 209 -1.74 -10.05 -18.93
C ARG A 209 -2.90 -9.66 -19.85
N ASP A 210 -3.20 -10.55 -20.78
CA ASP A 210 -4.27 -10.35 -21.77
C ASP A 210 -5.56 -11.10 -21.36
N ASP A 211 -5.46 -12.06 -20.44
CA ASP A 211 -6.57 -12.82 -19.86
C ASP A 211 -7.24 -12.10 -18.67
N ASN A 212 -7.72 -10.87 -18.90
CA ASN A 212 -8.22 -10.02 -17.82
C ASN A 212 -9.48 -9.21 -18.18
N SER A 213 -10.63 -9.76 -17.80
CA SER A 213 -11.96 -9.16 -18.05
C SER A 213 -12.17 -7.78 -17.40
N ILE A 214 -11.37 -7.44 -16.38
CA ILE A 214 -11.41 -6.15 -15.67
C ILE A 214 -10.66 -5.11 -16.50
N LYS A 215 -9.49 -5.48 -17.03
CA LYS A 215 -8.68 -4.63 -17.91
C LYS A 215 -9.44 -4.31 -19.20
N ASP A 216 -10.10 -5.28 -19.81
CA ASP A 216 -10.89 -5.03 -21.03
C ASP A 216 -12.08 -4.14 -20.77
N PHE A 217 -12.74 -4.32 -19.62
CA PHE A 217 -13.82 -3.44 -19.21
C PHE A 217 -13.33 -2.00 -18.96
N TYR A 218 -12.14 -1.84 -18.38
CA TYR A 218 -11.51 -0.54 -18.22
C TYR A 218 -11.23 0.13 -19.58
N ILE A 219 -10.63 -0.61 -20.52
CA ILE A 219 -10.34 -0.13 -21.88
C ILE A 219 -11.64 0.28 -22.58
N LYS A 220 -12.67 -0.57 -22.52
CA LYS A 220 -14.00 -0.27 -23.09
C LYS A 220 -14.60 1.02 -22.53
N LYS A 221 -14.50 1.27 -21.22
CA LYS A 221 -14.97 2.52 -20.59
C LYS A 221 -14.13 3.75 -20.95
N LYS A 222 -12.88 3.55 -21.34
CA LYS A 222 -11.98 4.60 -21.82
C LYS A 222 -12.15 4.93 -23.30
N GLN A 223 -12.67 4.01 -24.11
CA GLN A 223 -12.79 4.13 -25.58
C GLN A 223 -14.22 4.34 -26.08
N GLN A 224 -15.23 4.33 -25.20
CA GLN A 224 -16.62 4.62 -25.58
C GLN A 224 -16.79 6.07 -26.11
N SER A 225 -17.89 6.33 -26.83
CA SER A 225 -18.19 7.64 -27.47
C SER A 225 -18.13 8.84 -26.51
N ASN A 226 -18.50 8.65 -25.25
CA ASN A 226 -18.28 9.61 -24.17
C ASN A 226 -17.30 9.03 -23.12
N PRO A 227 -15.97 9.17 -23.31
CA PRO A 227 -14.97 8.50 -22.49
C PRO A 227 -15.06 8.88 -21.01
N MET A 228 -15.00 7.86 -20.13
CA MET A 228 -14.91 8.15 -18.70
C MET A 228 -13.49 8.64 -18.32
N CYS A 229 -13.41 9.49 -17.30
CA CYS A 229 -12.13 9.78 -16.66
C CYS A 229 -11.56 8.51 -16.00
N SER A 230 -10.23 8.40 -15.89
CA SER A 230 -9.58 7.15 -15.40
C SER A 230 -10.09 6.73 -14.02
N LYS A 231 -10.31 7.69 -13.11
CA LYS A 231 -10.83 7.44 -11.77
C LYS A 231 -12.25 6.86 -11.78
N ALA A 232 -13.13 7.40 -12.62
CA ALA A 232 -14.50 6.91 -12.75
C ALA A 232 -14.53 5.53 -13.43
N ALA A 233 -13.72 5.32 -14.47
CA ALA A 233 -13.57 4.01 -15.12
C ALA A 233 -13.10 2.92 -14.13
N LYS A 234 -12.07 3.20 -13.32
CA LYS A 234 -11.60 2.29 -12.26
C LYS A 234 -12.67 2.01 -11.20
N THR A 235 -13.49 3.01 -10.86
CA THR A 235 -14.60 2.84 -9.91
C THR A 235 -15.69 1.93 -10.48
N ALA A 236 -16.03 2.08 -11.77
CA ALA A 236 -16.94 1.18 -12.46
C ALA A 236 -16.38 -0.25 -12.52
N CYS A 237 -15.07 -0.40 -12.79
CA CYS A 237 -14.38 -1.68 -12.75
C CYS A 237 -14.42 -2.32 -11.35
N ALA A 238 -14.33 -1.53 -10.27
CA ALA A 238 -14.46 -2.04 -8.91
C ALA A 238 -15.86 -2.60 -8.65
N SER A 239 -16.91 -1.93 -9.16
CA SER A 239 -18.28 -2.45 -9.09
C SER A 239 -18.45 -3.75 -9.88
N LYS A 240 -17.82 -3.86 -11.06
CA LYS A 240 -17.76 -5.11 -11.84
C LYS A 240 -17.03 -6.22 -11.07
N LEU A 241 -15.88 -5.92 -10.49
CA LEU A 241 -15.07 -6.86 -9.70
C LEU A 241 -15.87 -7.44 -8.53
N VAL A 242 -16.65 -6.63 -7.80
CA VAL A 242 -17.51 -7.12 -6.71
C VAL A 242 -18.52 -8.15 -7.20
N ARG A 243 -19.12 -7.92 -8.38
CA ARG A 243 -20.09 -8.85 -8.97
C ARG A 243 -19.43 -10.16 -9.37
N ILE A 244 -18.19 -10.11 -9.87
CA ILE A 244 -17.37 -11.28 -10.20
C ILE A 244 -17.07 -12.08 -8.92
N ILE A 245 -16.56 -11.42 -7.87
CA ILE A 245 -16.26 -12.05 -6.58
C ILE A 245 -17.51 -12.75 -6.02
N TYR A 246 -18.66 -12.07 -6.00
CA TYR A 246 -19.91 -12.67 -5.53
C TYR A 246 -20.30 -13.92 -6.32
N SER A 247 -20.19 -13.86 -7.65
CA SER A 247 -20.54 -15.00 -8.50
C SER A 247 -19.62 -16.19 -8.24
N MET A 248 -18.30 -15.95 -8.20
CA MET A 248 -17.29 -16.98 -8.00
C MET A 248 -17.37 -17.63 -6.62
N CYS A 249 -17.52 -16.85 -5.55
CA CYS A 249 -17.69 -17.38 -4.20
C CYS A 249 -18.99 -18.20 -4.07
N LYS A 250 -20.06 -17.81 -4.76
CA LYS A 250 -21.32 -18.55 -4.75
C LYS A 250 -21.25 -19.86 -5.54
N THR A 251 -20.51 -19.91 -6.63
CA THR A 251 -20.34 -21.13 -7.44
C THR A 251 -19.21 -22.02 -6.96
N GLY A 252 -18.28 -21.51 -6.15
CA GLY A 252 -17.07 -22.23 -5.75
C GLY A 252 -16.04 -22.35 -6.87
N GLU A 253 -16.17 -21.57 -7.95
CA GLU A 253 -15.32 -21.68 -9.14
C GLU A 253 -14.18 -20.65 -9.10
N LEU A 254 -13.00 -21.05 -9.60
CA LEU A 254 -11.87 -20.14 -9.82
C LEU A 254 -12.13 -19.15 -10.96
N TYR A 255 -11.35 -18.08 -11.01
CA TYR A 255 -11.48 -17.03 -12.02
C TYR A 255 -11.32 -17.61 -13.43
N GLN A 256 -12.31 -17.35 -14.28
CA GLN A 256 -12.28 -17.69 -15.69
C GLN A 256 -12.48 -16.41 -16.50
N TYR A 257 -11.63 -16.19 -17.50
CA TYR A 257 -11.66 -14.97 -18.30
C TYR A 257 -12.95 -14.81 -19.13
N ASN A 258 -13.48 -15.91 -19.64
CA ASN A 258 -14.59 -15.94 -20.61
C ASN A 258 -15.99 -16.06 -19.99
N LYS A 259 -16.12 -16.07 -18.65
CA LYS A 259 -17.35 -16.35 -17.91
C LYS A 259 -17.73 -15.17 -17.01
#